data_AF-A0A2W5Z3B5-F1
#
_entry.id   AF-A0A2W5Z3B5-F1
#
_cell.length_a   1.000
_cell.length_b   1.000
_cell.length_c   1.000
_cell.angle_alpha   90.00
_cell.angle_beta   90.00
_cell.angle_gamma   90.00
#
_symmetry.space_group_name_H-M   'P 1'
#
loop_
_entity.id
_entity.type
_entity.pdbx_description
1 polymer ?
#
loop_
_entity_poly.entity_id
_entity_poly.type
_entity_poly.pdbx_seq_one_letter_code
_entity_poly.pdbx_strand_id
1 'polypeptide(L)'
;MRPSPPPPLRGAQAELARAIVLSDHVVDRFRERGPAPALSAREPATLALRQLIAERGQVRDRPPGWFRGRRAGSAFFVVIDGRYVIPVATARPGQLARRQMRPYVATTFVARRGGRR
;
A
#
# COMPACT_ATOMS: atom_id res chain seq x y z
N MET A 1 -3.46 23.20 0.66
CA MET A 1 -2.27 22.33 0.51
C MET A 1 -2.53 21.33 -0.60
N ARG A 2 -1.78 21.39 -1.70
CA ARG A 2 -1.78 20.33 -2.73
C ARG A 2 -0.95 19.14 -2.21
N PRO A 3 -1.37 17.89 -2.40
CA PRO A 3 -0.52 16.75 -2.05
C PRO A 3 0.77 16.82 -2.87
N SER A 4 1.92 16.59 -2.23
CA SER A 4 3.21 16.51 -2.92
C SER A 4 3.14 15.45 -4.03
N PRO A 5 3.73 15.73 -5.21
CA PRO A 5 3.74 14.77 -6.30
C PRO A 5 4.46 13.48 -5.84
N PRO A 6 4.01 12.30 -6.28
CA PRO A 6 4.72 11.06 -6.00
C PRO A 6 6.15 11.14 -6.55
N PRO A 7 7.12 10.51 -5.90
CA PRO A 7 8.50 10.53 -6.38
C PRO A 7 8.57 9.91 -7.79
N PRO A 8 9.49 10.37 -8.66
CA PRO A 8 9.66 9.80 -10.00
C PRO A 8 10.20 8.37 -9.87
N LEU A 9 9.41 7.34 -10.17
CA LEU A 9 9.81 5.94 -9.91
C LEU A 9 10.17 5.15 -11.17
N ARG A 10 11.47 5.11 -11.48
CA ARG A 10 12.15 3.88 -11.93
C ARG A 10 13.23 3.58 -10.89
N GLY A 11 13.24 2.38 -10.30
CA GLY A 11 14.17 1.99 -9.23
C GLY A 11 13.77 2.42 -7.81
N ALA A 12 12.80 3.32 -7.67
CA ALA A 12 12.37 3.86 -6.38
C ALA A 12 11.21 3.05 -5.70
N GLN A 13 10.91 1.83 -6.17
CA GLN A 13 9.99 0.92 -5.48
C GLN A 13 10.49 0.53 -4.07
N ALA A 14 11.78 0.21 -3.94
CA ALA A 14 12.37 -0.17 -2.66
C ALA A 14 12.40 1.01 -1.68
N GLU A 15 12.72 2.20 -2.16
CA GLU A 15 12.66 3.43 -1.35
C GLU A 15 11.24 3.78 -0.95
N LEU A 16 10.27 3.62 -1.86
CA LEU A 16 8.86 3.81 -1.54
C LEU A 16 8.37 2.80 -0.49
N ALA A 17 8.74 1.52 -0.61
CA ALA A 17 8.41 0.50 0.38
C ALA A 17 8.97 0.86 1.77
N ARG A 18 10.12 1.55 1.82
CA ARG A 18 10.70 2.12 3.03
C ARG A 18 10.02 3.43 3.46
N ALA A 19 9.53 4.26 2.54
CA ALA A 19 8.85 5.51 2.89
C ALA A 19 7.41 5.29 3.39
N ILE A 20 6.78 4.16 3.05
CA ILE A 20 5.42 3.84 3.45
C ILE A 20 5.39 3.22 4.85
N VAL A 21 4.55 3.79 5.70
CA VAL A 21 4.07 3.18 6.93
C VAL A 21 2.93 2.23 6.58
N LEU A 22 3.06 0.96 6.95
CA LEU A 22 1.95 0.02 6.90
C LEU A 22 1.08 0.23 8.13
N SER A 23 -0.17 0.63 7.93
CA SER A 23 -1.16 0.65 9.00
C SER A 23 -1.50 -0.77 9.46
N ASP A 24 -2.07 -0.87 10.65
CA ASP A 24 -2.52 -2.15 11.17
C ASP A 24 -3.57 -2.80 10.27
N HIS A 25 -4.50 -1.99 9.80
CA HIS A 25 -5.56 -2.43 8.91
C HIS A 25 -5.04 -2.95 7.56
N VAL A 26 -3.99 -2.38 6.96
CA VAL A 26 -3.46 -2.92 5.70
C VAL A 26 -2.84 -4.31 5.88
N VAL A 27 -2.15 -4.53 7.02
CA VAL A 27 -1.51 -5.82 7.31
C VAL A 27 -2.57 -6.90 7.55
N ASP A 28 -3.61 -6.59 8.34
CA ASP A 28 -4.68 -7.55 8.60
C ASP A 28 -5.43 -7.93 7.32
N ARG A 29 -5.66 -6.96 6.42
CA ARG A 29 -6.28 -7.23 5.12
C ARG A 29 -5.39 -7.99 4.15
N PHE A 30 -4.08 -7.81 4.24
CA PHE A 30 -3.12 -8.63 3.49
C PHE A 30 -3.12 -10.07 3.99
N ARG A 31 -3.19 -10.30 5.30
CA ARG A 31 -3.29 -11.66 5.88
C ARG A 31 -4.54 -12.40 5.38
N GLU A 32 -5.67 -11.71 5.32
CA GLU A 32 -6.95 -12.28 4.86
C GLU A 32 -7.01 -12.54 3.34
N ARG A 33 -6.28 -11.78 2.52
CA ARG A 33 -6.54 -11.70 1.06
C ARG A 33 -5.30 -11.79 0.18
N GLY A 34 -4.15 -11.98 0.79
CA GLY A 34 -2.87 -12.07 0.11
C GLY A 34 -2.75 -13.33 -0.77
N PRO A 35 -1.69 -13.43 -1.56
CA PRO A 35 -1.45 -14.55 -2.48
C PRO A 35 -1.18 -15.90 -1.79
N ALA A 36 -0.94 -15.93 -0.48
CA ALA A 36 -0.83 -17.14 0.34
C ALA A 36 -1.82 -17.04 1.52
N PRO A 37 -2.20 -18.15 2.18
CA PRO A 37 -2.79 -18.11 3.52
C PRO A 37 -1.74 -17.49 4.47
N ALA A 38 -1.72 -16.16 4.50
CA ALA A 38 -0.50 -15.42 4.77
C ALA A 38 -0.32 -15.29 6.27
N LEU A 39 0.54 -16.16 6.79
CA LEU A 39 1.28 -16.04 8.05
C LEU A 39 0.37 -15.71 9.26
N SER A 40 0.18 -16.70 10.13
CA SER A 40 -0.63 -16.57 11.35
C SER A 40 -0.24 -15.35 12.17
N ALA A 41 1.05 -14.99 12.18
CA ALA A 41 1.60 -13.86 12.91
C ALA A 41 1.70 -12.56 12.07
N ARG A 42 1.50 -11.43 12.76
CA ARG A 42 1.47 -10.07 12.19
C ARG A 42 2.82 -9.60 11.64
N GLU A 43 3.90 -9.90 12.34
CA GLU A 43 5.24 -9.42 11.97
C GLU A 43 5.72 -10.05 10.66
N PRO A 44 5.66 -11.38 10.46
CA PRO A 44 5.96 -11.99 9.17
C PRO A 44 5.09 -11.45 8.03
N ALA A 45 3.79 -11.22 8.27
CA ALA A 45 2.90 -10.63 7.28
C ALA A 45 3.30 -9.21 6.88
N THR A 46 3.80 -8.41 7.84
CA THR A 46 4.31 -7.07 7.59
C THR A 46 5.56 -7.11 6.72
N LEU A 47 6.50 -8.00 7.01
CA LEU A 47 7.72 -8.17 6.23
C LEU A 47 7.43 -8.63 4.80
N ALA A 48 6.57 -9.65 4.65
CA ALA A 48 6.15 -10.16 3.35
C ALA A 48 5.46 -9.09 2.51
N LEU A 49 4.58 -8.28 3.11
CA LEU A 49 3.94 -7.16 2.40
C LEU A 49 4.96 -6.11 1.96
N ARG A 50 5.96 -5.80 2.78
CA ARG A 50 7.04 -4.86 2.40
C ARG A 50 7.86 -5.39 1.22
N GLN A 51 8.25 -6.66 1.26
CA GLN A 51 8.99 -7.30 0.17
C GLN A 51 8.16 -7.30 -1.12
N LEU A 52 6.88 -7.66 -1.04
CA LEU A 52 5.99 -7.67 -2.20
C LEU A 52 5.85 -6.27 -2.84
N ILE A 53 5.74 -5.23 -2.03
CA ILE A 53 5.70 -3.84 -2.53
C ILE A 53 7.05 -3.45 -3.15
N ALA A 54 8.17 -3.80 -2.52
CA ALA A 54 9.50 -3.45 -3.00
C ALA A 54 9.82 -4.13 -4.34
N GLU A 55 9.42 -5.39 -4.51
CA GLU A 55 9.72 -6.18 -5.71
C GLU A 55 8.75 -5.89 -6.86
N ARG A 56 7.45 -5.72 -6.57
CA ARG A 56 6.39 -5.74 -7.59
C ARG A 56 5.46 -4.53 -7.55
N GLY A 57 5.63 -3.63 -6.58
CA GLY A 57 4.76 -2.47 -6.42
C GLY A 57 4.94 -1.45 -7.54
N GLN A 58 3.85 -1.04 -8.16
CA GLN A 58 3.81 0.06 -9.11
C GLN A 58 3.05 1.23 -8.50
N VAL A 59 3.66 2.41 -8.43
CA VAL A 59 2.93 3.63 -8.02
C VAL A 59 2.13 4.15 -9.18
N ARG A 60 0.86 4.48 -8.89
CA ARG A 60 -0.05 5.12 -9.83
C ARG A 60 -0.84 6.21 -9.14
N ASP A 61 -1.10 7.29 -9.86
CA ASP A 61 -1.98 8.37 -9.40
C ASP A 61 -3.46 7.96 -9.46
N ARG A 62 -3.77 6.98 -10.31
CA ARG A 62 -5.12 6.45 -10.50
C ARG A 62 -5.12 4.93 -10.26
N PRO A 63 -6.12 4.41 -9.53
CA PRO A 63 -6.25 2.99 -9.34
C PRO A 63 -6.77 2.32 -10.64
N PRO A 64 -6.60 0.99 -10.77
CA PRO A 64 -7.20 0.21 -11.85
C PRO A 64 -8.74 0.35 -11.90
N GLY A 65 -9.35 0.21 -13.08
CA GLY A 65 -10.80 0.39 -13.26
C GLY A 65 -11.69 -0.58 -12.46
N TRP A 66 -11.15 -1.73 -12.05
CA TRP A 66 -11.87 -2.68 -11.19
C TRP A 66 -11.90 -2.27 -9.71
N PHE A 67 -11.02 -1.34 -9.29
CA PHE A 67 -10.93 -0.90 -7.91
C PHE A 67 -12.15 -0.07 -7.52
N ARG A 68 -12.95 -0.59 -6.59
CA ARG A 68 -14.14 0.08 -6.04
C ARG A 68 -13.94 0.60 -4.61
N GLY A 69 -12.69 0.76 -4.17
CA GLY A 69 -12.39 1.32 -2.86
C GLY A 69 -12.48 2.85 -2.83
N ARG A 70 -12.46 3.42 -1.63
CA ARG A 70 -12.52 4.88 -1.44
C ARG A 70 -11.25 5.53 -2.02
N ARG A 71 -11.43 6.47 -2.97
CA ARG A 71 -10.33 7.24 -3.60
C ARG A 71 -10.02 8.54 -2.85
N ALA A 72 -11.02 9.11 -2.18
CA ALA A 72 -10.87 10.37 -1.45
C ALA A 72 -9.85 10.23 -0.31
N GLY A 73 -8.83 11.11 -0.30
CA GLY A 73 -7.78 11.14 0.71
C GLY A 73 -6.55 10.27 0.42
N SER A 74 -6.52 9.54 -0.71
CA SER A 74 -5.30 8.87 -1.18
C SER A 74 -4.45 9.86 -2.00
N ALA A 75 -3.16 9.92 -1.69
CA ALA A 75 -2.17 10.64 -2.49
C ALA A 75 -1.80 9.85 -3.74
N PHE A 76 -1.65 8.53 -3.62
CA PHE A 76 -1.38 7.62 -4.73
C PHE A 76 -1.81 6.19 -4.38
N PHE A 77 -1.65 5.27 -5.33
CA PHE A 77 -1.96 3.87 -5.21
C PHE A 77 -0.72 3.03 -5.50
N VAL A 78 -0.43 2.04 -4.66
CA VAL A 78 0.50 0.96 -5.01
C VAL A 78 -0.32 -0.18 -5.61
N VAL A 79 -0.02 -0.52 -6.86
CA VAL A 79 -0.66 -1.61 -7.60
C VAL A 79 0.34 -2.74 -7.73
N ILE A 80 -0.06 -3.96 -7.37
CA ILE A 80 0.79 -5.16 -7.42
C ILE A 80 0.14 -6.15 -8.38
N ASP A 81 0.88 -6.55 -9.42
CA ASP A 81 0.49 -7.56 -10.42
C ASP A 81 -0.89 -7.30 -11.07
N GLY A 82 -1.35 -6.04 -11.09
CA GLY A 82 -2.69 -5.66 -11.56
C GLY A 82 -3.86 -6.26 -10.76
N ARG A 83 -3.56 -6.95 -9.65
CA ARG A 83 -4.50 -7.74 -8.85
C ARG A 83 -4.73 -7.17 -7.46
N TYR A 84 -3.74 -6.48 -6.90
CA TYR A 84 -3.85 -5.87 -5.58
C TYR A 84 -3.64 -4.36 -5.68
N VAL A 85 -4.39 -3.63 -4.87
CA VAL A 85 -4.31 -2.17 -4.76
C VAL A 85 -4.21 -1.79 -3.29
N ILE A 86 -3.23 -0.96 -2.98
CA ILE A 86 -2.98 -0.40 -1.66
C ILE A 86 -3.11 1.12 -1.80
N PRO A 87 -4.21 1.72 -1.32
CA PRO A 87 -4.35 3.17 -1.28
C PRO A 87 -3.40 3.76 -0.22
N VAL A 88 -2.62 4.76 -0.62
CA VAL A 88 -1.64 5.41 0.23
C VAL A 88 -2.02 6.87 0.41
N ALA A 89 -2.14 7.30 1.67
CA ALA A 89 -2.43 8.67 2.04
C ALA A 89 -1.15 9.38 2.52
N THR A 90 -1.13 10.71 2.47
CA THR A 90 -0.13 11.49 3.20
C THR A 90 -0.36 11.33 4.69
N ALA A 91 0.72 11.13 5.45
CA ALA A 91 0.69 11.13 6.90
C ALA A 91 0.22 12.50 7.39
N ARG A 92 -0.70 12.50 8.37
CA ARG A 92 -1.12 13.76 9.00
C ARG A 92 -0.01 14.28 9.92
N PRO A 93 0.10 15.59 10.16
CA PRO A 93 1.13 16.16 11.04
C PRO A 93 1.24 15.47 12.42
N GLY A 94 0.12 15.13 13.04
CA GLY A 94 0.11 14.40 14.33
C GLY A 94 0.56 12.93 14.26
N GLN A 95 0.59 12.31 13.08
CA GLN A 95 1.11 10.95 12.88
C GLN A 95 2.62 10.93 12.63
N LEU A 96 3.17 12.00 12.05
CA LEU A 96 4.62 12.14 11.76
C LEU A 96 5.46 12.22 13.04
N ALA A 97 4.94 12.85 14.09
CA ALA A 97 5.64 13.02 15.37
C ALA A 97 5.90 11.70 16.13
N ARG A 98 5.11 10.65 15.87
CA ARG A 98 5.23 9.34 16.55
C ARG A 98 5.91 8.25 15.70
N ARG A 99 6.03 8.45 14.39
CA ARG A 99 6.54 7.45 13.44
C ARG A 99 7.57 8.11 12.52
N GLN A 100 8.84 8.15 12.97
CA GLN A 100 10.05 8.51 12.20
C GLN A 100 9.76 9.08 10.80
N MET A 101 9.37 10.36 10.69
CA MET A 101 9.26 11.18 9.47
C MET A 101 8.76 10.53 8.16
N ARG A 102 7.98 9.43 8.21
CA ARG A 102 7.52 8.75 7.00
C ARG A 102 6.27 9.47 6.47
N PRO A 103 6.33 10.15 5.31
CA PRO A 103 5.27 11.03 4.84
C PRO A 103 4.05 10.29 4.31
N TYR A 104 4.08 8.96 4.23
CA TYR A 104 3.05 8.16 3.57
C TYR A 104 2.55 6.99 4.44
N VAL A 105 1.24 6.77 4.44
CA VAL A 105 0.57 5.70 5.18
C VAL A 105 -0.29 4.86 4.23
N ALA A 106 0.01 3.56 4.13
CA ALA A 106 -0.84 2.59 3.47
C ALA A 106 -2.06 2.29 4.34
N THR A 107 -3.24 2.56 3.81
CA THR A 107 -4.48 2.60 4.60
C THR A 107 -5.25 1.28 4.61
N THR A 108 -5.20 0.51 3.52
CA THR A 108 -5.91 -0.77 3.39
C THR A 108 -5.30 -1.62 2.27
N PHE A 109 -5.66 -2.90 2.21
CA PHE A 109 -5.26 -3.83 1.15
C PHE A 109 -6.50 -4.35 0.42
N VAL A 110 -6.58 -4.10 -0.89
CA VAL A 110 -7.72 -4.50 -1.72
C VAL A 110 -7.26 -5.47 -2.79
N ALA A 111 -7.75 -6.70 -2.71
CA ALA A 111 -7.59 -7.70 -3.76
C ALA A 111 -8.75 -7.61 -4.75
N ARG A 112 -8.44 -7.72 -6.04
CA ARG A 112 -9.45 -8.00 -7.08
C ARG A 112 -10.10 -9.32 -6.73
N ARG A 113 -11.40 -9.30 -6.45
CA ARG A 113 -12.18 -10.54 -6.31
C ARG A 113 -12.06 -11.28 -7.64
N GLY A 114 -11.51 -12.50 -7.61
CA GLY A 114 -11.57 -13.38 -8.77
C GLY A 114 -13.04 -13.57 -9.11
N GLY A 115 -13.43 -13.26 -10.35
CA GLY A 115 -14.59 -13.93 -10.90
C GLY A 115 -14.25 -15.41 -10.88
N ARG A 116 -15.06 -16.23 -10.21
CA ARG A 116 -15.09 -17.66 -10.50
C ARG A 116 -15.26 -17.75 -12.02
N ARG A 117 -14.25 -18.28 -12.71
CA ARG A 117 -14.49 -18.96 -13.97
C ARG A 117 -14.97 -20.36 -13.62
#